data_AF-A0A522YV94-F1
#
_entry.id   AF-A0A522YV94-F1
#
_cell.length_a   1.000
_cell.length_b   1.000
_cell.length_c   1.000
_cell.angle_alpha   90.00
_cell.angle_beta   90.00
_cell.angle_gamma   90.00
#
_symmetry.space_group_name_H-M   'P 1'
#
loop_
_entity.id
_entity.type
_entity.pdbx_description
1 polymer ?
#
loop_
_entity_poly.entity_id
_entity_poly.type
_entity_poly.pdbx_seq_one_letter_code
_entity_poly.pdbx_strand_id
1 'polypeptide(L)'
;MTTLALITLLSVPASAFDAPQAADAVMTVQGTPLRLTATRPLAFSPAAQPLETEPFVQVDPDHAFQTLVGIGGALTDAAVDALSTLPKAKQAEVIKAFYDPKDGLGYSLARTNIHSCDFSSATYTYAAEGDTQLKTFSIAHDLERRIPVIKQAIAAAGGTLTLFASPWSPPAWMKDNNDMLHGGKLRPEFRQAWADYFVKFIKAYEKEGVPVWGLTVQNEPMAAQKWESCIYTAEEERDFLKNFLGPTLAKAGLGAKKVMVWDHNRDLMYQRANVIFSDPEAAKYAWGLAYHWYEDWSGGLPLHDNVRRVAEAFP
;
A
#
# COMPACT_ATOMS: atom_id res chain seq x y z
N MET A 1 -42.52 44.02 -38.73
CA MET A 1 -42.93 42.86 -37.92
C MET A 1 -41.71 41.98 -37.78
N THR A 2 -41.00 42.13 -36.67
CA THR A 2 -39.70 41.50 -36.43
C THR A 2 -39.92 40.46 -35.34
N THR A 3 -39.81 39.19 -35.71
CA THR A 3 -40.10 38.02 -34.88
C THR A 3 -39.02 37.88 -33.82
N LEU A 4 -39.38 38.06 -32.54
CA LEU A 4 -38.51 37.81 -31.40
C LEU A 4 -38.49 36.31 -31.13
N ALA A 5 -37.34 35.67 -31.30
CA ALA A 5 -37.14 34.27 -30.96
C ALA A 5 -37.06 34.13 -29.43
N LEU A 6 -38.02 33.41 -28.86
CA LEU A 6 -38.07 33.04 -27.45
C LEU A 6 -37.00 31.98 -27.18
N ILE A 7 -35.90 32.35 -26.54
CA ILE A 7 -34.93 31.39 -26.01
C ILE A 7 -35.53 30.82 -24.72
N THR A 8 -36.19 29.67 -24.84
CA THR A 8 -36.52 28.81 -23.70
C THR A 8 -35.23 28.24 -23.13
N LEU A 9 -34.76 28.80 -22.02
CA LEU A 9 -33.80 28.13 -21.14
C LEU A 9 -34.47 26.88 -20.57
N LEU A 10 -34.14 25.74 -21.13
CA LEU A 10 -34.41 24.44 -20.51
C LEU A 10 -33.53 24.35 -19.26
N SER A 11 -34.12 24.58 -18.09
CA SER A 11 -33.52 24.16 -16.83
C SER A 11 -33.47 22.63 -16.84
N VAL A 12 -32.28 22.08 -17.08
CA VAL A 12 -32.01 20.68 -16.78
C VAL A 12 -32.20 20.55 -15.25
N PRO A 13 -33.14 19.71 -14.77
CA PRO A 13 -33.23 19.48 -13.35
C PRO A 13 -31.92 18.81 -12.93
N ALA A 14 -31.18 19.45 -12.03
CA ALA A 14 -30.14 18.76 -11.29
C ALA A 14 -30.78 17.50 -10.72
N SER A 15 -30.19 16.33 -11.01
CA SER A 15 -30.56 15.10 -10.31
C SER A 15 -30.55 15.41 -8.82
N ALA A 16 -31.72 15.36 -8.19
CA ALA A 16 -31.83 15.56 -6.76
C ALA A 16 -31.05 14.41 -6.10
N PHE A 17 -29.82 14.70 -5.71
CA PHE A 17 -29.14 13.88 -4.73
C PHE A 17 -30.03 13.92 -3.48
N ASP A 18 -30.62 12.77 -3.10
CA ASP A 18 -31.29 12.62 -1.82
C ASP A 18 -30.21 12.72 -0.73
N ALA A 19 -29.85 13.96 -0.38
CA ALA A 19 -28.88 14.23 0.66
C ALA A 19 -29.41 13.58 1.95
N PRO A 20 -28.58 12.83 2.68
CA PRO A 20 -28.99 12.25 3.94
C PRO A 20 -29.49 13.37 4.87
N GLN A 21 -30.56 13.13 5.64
CA GLN A 21 -31.13 14.16 6.53
C GLN A 21 -30.17 14.54 7.66
N ALA A 22 -29.24 13.64 8.00
CA ALA A 22 -28.23 13.86 9.03
C ALA A 22 -26.90 13.21 8.66
N ALA A 23 -25.81 13.73 9.22
CA ALA A 23 -24.48 13.15 9.18
C ALA A 23 -23.97 12.90 10.60
N ASP A 24 -23.38 11.74 10.82
CA ASP A 24 -22.55 11.51 12.00
C ASP A 24 -21.22 12.26 11.84
N ALA A 25 -20.72 12.81 12.95
CA ALA A 25 -19.45 13.51 12.97
C ALA A 25 -18.58 12.98 14.11
N VAL A 26 -17.31 12.76 13.81
CA VAL A 26 -16.29 12.28 14.75
C VAL A 26 -15.14 13.26 14.69
N MET A 27 -14.68 13.74 15.85
CA MET A 27 -13.67 14.78 15.94
C MET A 27 -12.46 14.37 16.78
N THR A 28 -11.28 14.75 16.28
CA THR A 28 -10.02 14.78 17.03
C THR A 28 -9.47 16.19 16.95
N VAL A 29 -9.29 16.86 18.10
CA VAL A 29 -8.83 18.26 18.14
C VAL A 29 -7.64 18.40 19.08
N GLN A 30 -6.52 18.87 18.54
CA GLN A 30 -5.28 19.09 19.29
C GLN A 30 -5.51 20.08 20.45
N GLY A 31 -4.91 19.81 21.61
CA GLY A 31 -5.04 20.66 22.80
C GLY A 31 -6.37 20.51 23.57
N THR A 32 -7.28 19.66 23.10
CA THR A 32 -8.57 19.36 23.76
C THR A 32 -8.62 17.89 24.20
N PRO A 33 -9.63 17.43 24.96
CA PRO A 33 -9.86 16.00 25.22
C PRO A 33 -10.53 15.25 24.05
N LEU A 34 -10.92 15.92 22.96
CA LEU A 34 -11.59 15.28 21.82
C LEU A 34 -10.61 14.38 21.06
N ARG A 35 -10.83 13.07 21.12
CA ARG A 35 -10.02 12.01 20.48
C ARG A 35 -10.96 10.99 19.88
N LEU A 36 -11.14 11.02 18.56
CA LEU A 36 -12.13 10.21 17.84
C LEU A 36 -13.50 10.26 18.53
N THR A 37 -13.89 11.44 19.00
CA THR A 37 -15.09 11.63 19.81
C THR A 37 -16.28 11.86 18.90
N ALA A 38 -17.29 11.00 19.00
CA ALA A 38 -18.57 11.20 18.33
C ALA A 38 -19.23 12.48 18.85
N THR A 39 -19.70 13.33 17.93
CA THR A 39 -20.47 14.52 18.26
C THR A 39 -21.96 14.24 18.10
N ARG A 40 -22.81 15.22 18.45
CA ARG A 40 -24.22 15.17 18.05
C ARG A 40 -24.33 15.03 16.52
N PRO A 41 -25.29 14.26 15.98
CA PRO A 41 -25.56 14.23 14.56
C PRO A 41 -25.81 15.65 14.02
N LEU A 42 -25.21 15.94 12.87
CA LEU A 42 -25.40 17.20 12.16
C LEU A 42 -26.60 17.06 11.25
N ALA A 43 -27.55 17.98 11.30
CA ALA A 43 -28.69 18.00 10.39
C ALA A 43 -28.33 18.85 9.16
N PHE A 44 -28.65 18.33 7.97
CA PHE A 44 -28.55 19.14 6.75
C PHE A 44 -29.72 20.12 6.67
N SER A 45 -29.44 21.33 6.21
CA SER A 45 -30.44 22.36 5.96
C SER A 45 -30.19 23.01 4.60
N PRO A 46 -31.25 23.51 3.92
CA PRO A 46 -31.06 24.31 2.72
C PRO A 46 -30.09 25.47 2.98
N ALA A 47 -29.05 25.59 2.15
CA ALA A 47 -28.08 26.67 2.21
C ALA A 47 -28.47 27.79 1.24
N ALA A 48 -28.25 29.04 1.63
CA ALA A 48 -28.29 30.18 0.71
C ALA A 48 -26.96 30.29 -0.07
N GLN A 49 -26.94 31.10 -1.12
CA GLN A 49 -25.69 31.44 -1.81
C GLN A 49 -24.70 32.07 -0.81
N PRO A 50 -23.50 31.49 -0.60
CA PRO A 50 -22.52 32.03 0.32
C PRO A 50 -21.99 33.38 -0.18
N LEU A 51 -21.61 34.26 0.75
CA LEU A 51 -20.95 35.52 0.43
C LEU A 51 -19.46 35.29 0.13
N GLU A 52 -18.82 36.20 -0.63
CA GLU A 52 -17.38 36.15 -0.93
C GLU A 52 -16.49 36.15 0.33
N THR A 53 -17.02 36.61 1.45
CA THR A 53 -16.32 36.70 2.74
C THR A 53 -16.52 35.47 3.64
N GLU A 54 -17.34 34.51 3.23
CA GLU A 54 -17.67 33.33 4.05
C GLU A 54 -16.86 32.12 3.60
N PRO A 55 -16.24 31.37 4.54
CA PRO A 55 -15.62 30.10 4.20
C PRO A 55 -16.69 29.09 3.82
N PHE A 56 -16.63 28.59 2.59
CA PHE A 56 -17.58 27.62 2.06
C PHE A 56 -16.85 26.47 1.38
N VAL A 57 -17.32 25.25 1.62
CA VAL A 57 -16.84 24.02 0.96
C VAL A 57 -18.02 23.41 0.22
N GLN A 58 -17.88 23.28 -1.11
CA GLN A 58 -18.85 22.61 -1.95
C GLN A 58 -18.47 21.14 -2.11
N VAL A 59 -19.46 20.25 -1.97
CA VAL A 59 -19.32 18.83 -2.29
C VAL A 59 -20.21 18.53 -3.49
N ASP A 60 -19.62 17.95 -4.53
CA ASP A 60 -20.30 17.56 -5.76
C ASP A 60 -20.32 16.03 -5.87
N PRO A 61 -21.45 15.37 -5.57
CA PRO A 61 -21.54 13.91 -5.58
C PRO A 61 -21.61 13.32 -7.00
N ASP A 62 -21.86 14.13 -8.03
CA ASP A 62 -21.95 13.67 -9.42
C ASP A 62 -20.58 13.55 -10.10
N HIS A 63 -19.52 14.06 -9.45
CA HIS A 63 -18.14 14.02 -9.94
C HIS A 63 -17.27 13.12 -9.05
N ALA A 64 -17.01 11.90 -9.53
CA ALA A 64 -16.16 10.92 -8.85
C ALA A 64 -14.69 10.99 -9.32
N PHE A 65 -13.77 10.60 -8.44
CA PHE A 65 -12.35 10.45 -8.71
C PHE A 65 -11.91 8.98 -8.51
N GLN A 66 -10.72 8.75 -7.96
CA GLN A 66 -10.21 7.40 -7.70
C GLN A 66 -11.04 6.63 -6.67
N THR A 67 -11.10 5.30 -6.83
CA THR A 67 -11.61 4.40 -5.79
C THR A 67 -10.53 4.15 -4.74
N LEU A 68 -10.90 4.24 -3.46
CA LEU A 68 -10.02 3.89 -2.35
C LEU A 68 -9.92 2.37 -2.20
N VAL A 69 -8.71 1.82 -2.29
CA VAL A 69 -8.45 0.39 -2.05
C VAL A 69 -8.64 0.01 -0.58
N GLY A 70 -8.24 0.90 0.33
CA GLY A 70 -8.38 0.70 1.77
C GLY A 70 -7.44 1.61 2.57
N ILE A 71 -7.61 1.57 3.89
CA ILE A 71 -6.76 2.27 4.86
C ILE A 71 -6.26 1.23 5.86
N GLY A 72 -5.02 1.37 6.32
CA GLY A 72 -4.33 0.28 6.99
C GLY A 72 -3.04 0.67 7.71
N GLY A 73 -2.36 -0.37 8.21
CA GLY A 73 -1.06 -0.28 8.84
C GLY A 73 -0.13 -1.44 8.46
N ALA A 74 1.13 -1.33 8.86
CA ALA A 74 2.12 -2.39 8.65
C ALA A 74 2.14 -3.37 9.82
N LEU A 75 2.08 -4.66 9.52
CA LEU A 75 2.23 -5.77 10.46
C LEU A 75 3.67 -6.31 10.36
N THR A 76 4.62 -5.52 10.89
CA THR A 76 6.05 -5.87 11.00
C THR A 76 6.31 -6.79 12.19
N ASP A 77 7.52 -7.36 12.27
CA ASP A 77 7.93 -8.19 13.43
C ASP A 77 7.82 -7.40 14.74
N ALA A 78 8.30 -6.16 14.78
CA ALA A 78 8.18 -5.31 15.97
C ALA A 78 6.72 -5.07 16.39
N ALA A 79 5.81 -4.82 15.44
CA ALA A 79 4.40 -4.60 15.74
C ALA A 79 3.75 -5.87 16.31
N VAL A 80 4.03 -7.01 15.67
CA VAL A 80 3.53 -8.33 16.07
C VAL A 80 4.10 -8.76 17.42
N ASP A 81 5.38 -8.51 17.66
CA ASP A 81 6.07 -8.85 18.90
C ASP A 81 5.57 -8.00 20.06
N ALA A 82 5.44 -6.68 19.85
CA ALA A 82 4.89 -5.77 20.84
C ALA A 82 3.47 -6.21 21.25
N LEU A 83 2.61 -6.50 20.27
CA LEU A 83 1.27 -7.05 20.53
C LEU A 83 1.35 -8.37 21.31
N SER A 84 2.27 -9.26 20.92
CA SER A 84 2.42 -10.58 21.53
C SER A 84 2.86 -10.54 23.00
N THR A 85 3.43 -9.44 23.48
CA THR A 85 3.77 -9.25 24.91
C THR A 85 2.53 -9.06 25.81
N LEU A 86 1.39 -8.67 25.23
CA LEU A 86 0.17 -8.41 25.99
C LEU A 86 -0.57 -9.71 26.34
N PRO A 87 -1.40 -9.73 27.41
CA PRO A 87 -2.34 -10.83 27.64
C PRO A 87 -3.29 -11.02 26.45
N LYS A 88 -3.74 -12.26 26.18
CA LYS A 88 -4.57 -12.58 25.00
C LYS A 88 -5.83 -11.74 24.84
N ALA A 89 -6.50 -11.39 25.95
CA ALA A 89 -7.66 -10.50 25.92
C ALA A 89 -7.30 -9.09 25.41
N LYS A 90 -6.13 -8.57 25.79
CA LYS A 90 -5.64 -7.26 25.33
C LYS A 90 -5.13 -7.31 23.89
N GLN A 91 -4.57 -8.44 23.45
CA GLN A 91 -4.25 -8.64 22.02
C GLN A 91 -5.52 -8.52 21.17
N ALA A 92 -6.60 -9.21 21.57
CA ALA A 92 -7.88 -9.16 20.87
C ALA A 92 -8.51 -7.76 20.89
N GLU A 93 -8.42 -7.05 22.02
CA GLU A 93 -8.91 -5.67 22.15
C GLU A 93 -8.19 -4.71 21.18
N VAL A 94 -6.85 -4.79 21.09
CA VAL A 94 -6.06 -3.95 20.17
C VAL A 94 -6.38 -4.28 18.71
N ILE A 95 -6.42 -5.56 18.35
CA ILE A 95 -6.76 -5.98 16.98
C ILE A 95 -8.17 -5.53 16.61
N LYS A 96 -9.14 -5.69 17.52
CA LYS A 96 -10.52 -5.22 17.32
C LYS A 96 -10.54 -3.70 17.11
N ALA A 97 -9.84 -2.94 17.94
CA ALA A 97 -9.80 -1.48 17.82
C ALA A 97 -9.28 -0.98 16.46
N PHE A 98 -8.35 -1.70 15.82
CA PHE A 98 -7.86 -1.34 14.49
C PHE A 98 -8.75 -1.86 13.36
N TYR A 99 -9.16 -3.12 13.39
CA TYR A 99 -9.69 -3.81 12.22
C TYR A 99 -11.21 -3.98 12.23
N ASP A 100 -11.88 -3.95 13.38
CA ASP A 100 -13.33 -4.11 13.43
C ASP A 100 -14.02 -2.88 12.79
N PRO A 101 -14.91 -3.08 11.78
CA PRO A 101 -15.54 -1.98 11.06
C PRO A 101 -16.68 -1.31 11.82
N LYS A 102 -17.16 -1.89 12.93
CA LYS A 102 -18.27 -1.36 13.73
C LYS A 102 -17.76 -0.71 15.01
N ASP A 103 -16.88 -1.42 15.70
CA ASP A 103 -16.41 -1.07 17.04
C ASP A 103 -14.95 -0.57 17.04
N GLY A 104 -14.32 -0.46 15.86
CA GLY A 104 -12.94 -0.04 15.66
C GLY A 104 -12.76 0.96 14.51
N LEU A 105 -11.53 1.11 14.04
CA LEU A 105 -11.16 2.01 12.93
C LEU A 105 -11.51 1.46 11.55
N GLY A 106 -11.90 0.18 11.45
CA GLY A 106 -12.23 -0.47 10.18
C GLY A 106 -11.07 -0.53 9.19
N TYR A 107 -9.83 -0.76 9.66
CA TYR A 107 -8.70 -1.00 8.76
C TYR A 107 -9.01 -2.16 7.81
N SER A 108 -8.88 -1.89 6.52
CA SER A 108 -9.22 -2.80 5.42
C SER A 108 -8.01 -3.14 4.53
N LEU A 109 -6.87 -2.51 4.80
CA LEU A 109 -5.59 -2.74 4.17
C LEU A 109 -4.54 -3.12 5.23
N ALA A 110 -3.58 -3.96 4.87
CA ALA A 110 -2.39 -4.19 5.66
C ALA A 110 -1.18 -4.37 4.76
N ARG A 111 -0.03 -3.92 5.25
CA ARG A 111 1.29 -4.22 4.67
C ARG A 111 2.00 -5.22 5.56
N THR A 112 2.73 -6.16 4.97
CA THR A 112 3.72 -6.96 5.69
C THR A 112 5.04 -6.97 4.92
N ASN A 113 6.08 -7.54 5.52
CA ASN A 113 7.41 -7.60 4.94
C ASN A 113 7.73 -9.04 4.51
N ILE A 114 8.39 -9.19 3.36
CA ILE A 114 8.99 -10.47 2.98
C ILE A 114 10.30 -10.57 3.78
N HIS A 115 10.41 -11.56 4.67
CA HIS A 115 11.47 -11.78 5.68
C HIS A 115 11.83 -10.51 6.48
N SER A 116 13.06 -10.33 6.99
CA SER A 116 13.39 -9.21 7.87
C SER A 116 13.34 -7.83 7.20
N CYS A 117 13.12 -6.82 8.04
CA CYS A 117 13.29 -5.39 7.80
C CYS A 117 13.87 -4.71 9.05
N ASP A 118 14.04 -3.39 9.02
CA ASP A 118 14.51 -2.57 10.14
C ASP A 118 13.67 -2.69 11.42
N PHE A 119 12.39 -3.06 11.28
CA PHE A 119 11.49 -3.39 12.39
C PHE A 119 11.50 -4.89 12.73
N SER A 120 12.63 -5.56 12.59
CA SER A 120 12.85 -6.95 13.00
C SER A 120 13.95 -7.03 14.04
N SER A 121 13.86 -7.98 14.98
CA SER A 121 14.86 -8.12 16.05
C SER A 121 16.20 -8.68 15.54
N ALA A 122 16.22 -9.26 14.36
CA ALA A 122 17.40 -9.82 13.68
C ALA A 122 17.20 -9.80 12.17
N THR A 123 18.30 -9.82 11.43
CA THR A 123 18.31 -10.05 9.98
C THR A 123 18.15 -11.54 9.70
N TYR A 124 17.21 -11.88 8.82
CA TYR A 124 16.97 -13.27 8.40
C TYR A 124 16.32 -13.33 7.02
N THR A 125 16.39 -14.51 6.42
CA THR A 125 15.69 -14.84 5.17
C THR A 125 14.97 -16.17 5.32
N TYR A 126 14.21 -16.58 4.31
CA TYR A 126 13.48 -17.85 4.30
C TYR A 126 14.27 -18.98 3.67
N ALA A 127 15.44 -18.74 3.07
CA ALA A 127 16.24 -19.76 2.41
C ALA A 127 17.69 -19.78 2.93
N ALA A 128 18.27 -20.97 3.02
CA ALA A 128 19.66 -21.15 3.44
C ALA A 128 20.63 -20.48 2.44
N GLU A 129 21.82 -20.17 2.95
CA GLU A 129 22.93 -19.59 2.18
C GLU A 129 23.21 -20.41 0.90
N GLY A 130 23.23 -19.75 -0.26
CA GLY A 130 23.56 -20.37 -1.55
C GLY A 130 22.50 -21.29 -2.15
N ASP A 131 21.32 -21.43 -1.54
CA ASP A 131 20.23 -22.29 -2.04
C ASP A 131 19.46 -21.64 -3.20
N THR A 132 20.09 -21.61 -4.37
CA THR A 132 19.51 -21.07 -5.62
C THR A 132 18.24 -21.80 -6.08
N GLN A 133 18.03 -23.03 -5.62
CA GLN A 133 16.84 -23.83 -5.94
C GLN A 133 15.72 -23.65 -4.90
N LEU A 134 15.97 -22.87 -3.85
CA LEU A 134 15.04 -22.58 -2.75
C LEU A 134 14.49 -23.86 -2.10
N LYS A 135 15.24 -24.96 -2.07
CA LYS A 135 14.83 -26.24 -1.47
C LYS A 135 14.56 -26.13 0.03
N THR A 136 15.27 -25.24 0.70
CA THR A 136 15.21 -24.95 2.13
C THR A 136 14.20 -23.86 2.48
N PHE A 137 13.50 -23.30 1.48
CA PHE A 137 12.57 -22.19 1.69
C PHE A 137 11.53 -22.50 2.77
N SER A 138 11.46 -21.67 3.81
CA SER A 138 10.52 -21.84 4.92
C SER A 138 10.14 -20.50 5.55
N ILE A 139 8.84 -20.30 5.77
CA ILE A 139 8.28 -19.16 6.53
C ILE A 139 8.16 -19.49 8.03
N ALA A 140 8.92 -20.46 8.56
CA ALA A 140 8.78 -20.93 9.94
C ALA A 140 8.83 -19.80 10.98
N HIS A 141 9.70 -18.80 10.78
CA HIS A 141 9.77 -17.59 11.60
C HIS A 141 8.40 -16.89 11.70
N ASP A 142 7.75 -16.69 10.55
CA ASP A 142 6.48 -15.99 10.46
C ASP A 142 5.31 -16.79 11.07
N LEU A 143 5.40 -18.13 11.08
CA LEU A 143 4.38 -19.00 11.67
C LEU A 143 4.26 -18.80 13.19
N GLU A 144 5.33 -18.37 13.86
CA GLU A 144 5.33 -18.21 15.31
C GLU A 144 4.37 -17.12 15.77
N ARG A 145 4.35 -15.98 15.07
CA ARG A 145 3.59 -14.80 15.52
C ARG A 145 2.94 -14.01 14.39
N ARG A 146 3.64 -13.76 13.28
CA ARG A 146 3.17 -12.89 12.20
C ARG A 146 1.92 -13.45 11.53
N ILE A 147 1.94 -14.72 11.12
CA ILE A 147 0.79 -15.40 10.52
C ILE A 147 -0.41 -15.47 11.49
N PRO A 148 -0.24 -15.89 12.77
CA PRO A 148 -1.32 -15.81 13.76
C PRO A 148 -1.94 -14.41 13.90
N VAL A 149 -1.15 -13.35 13.96
CA VAL A 149 -1.65 -11.97 14.09
C VAL A 149 -2.37 -11.51 12.83
N ILE A 150 -1.84 -11.80 11.64
CA ILE A 150 -2.52 -11.48 10.38
C ILE A 150 -3.89 -12.18 10.32
N LYS A 151 -3.99 -13.45 10.74
CA LYS A 151 -5.27 -14.17 10.81
C LYS A 151 -6.27 -13.52 11.76
N GLN A 152 -5.81 -13.02 12.92
CA GLN A 152 -6.66 -12.28 13.84
C GLN A 152 -7.16 -10.96 13.22
N ALA A 153 -6.29 -10.24 12.52
CA ALA A 153 -6.65 -9.02 11.80
C ALA A 153 -7.70 -9.30 10.70
N ILE A 154 -7.50 -10.35 9.90
CA ILE A 154 -8.47 -10.80 8.88
C ILE A 154 -9.83 -11.11 9.53
N ALA A 155 -9.84 -11.84 10.65
CA ALA A 155 -11.07 -12.18 11.34
C ALA A 155 -11.80 -10.94 11.89
N ALA A 156 -11.06 -10.01 12.49
CA ALA A 156 -11.61 -8.75 13.01
C ALA A 156 -12.14 -7.84 11.90
N ALA A 157 -11.49 -7.82 10.72
CA ALA A 157 -11.95 -7.09 9.54
C ALA A 157 -13.19 -7.68 8.85
N GLY A 158 -13.82 -8.71 9.43
CA GLY A 158 -15.01 -9.36 8.86
C GLY A 158 -14.68 -10.50 7.89
N GLY A 159 -13.47 -11.07 7.98
CA GLY A 159 -13.06 -12.25 7.23
C GLY A 159 -12.30 -11.97 5.93
N THR A 160 -12.06 -10.70 5.57
CA THR A 160 -11.25 -10.31 4.42
C THR A 160 -10.40 -9.10 4.77
N LEU A 161 -9.13 -9.12 4.36
CA LEU A 161 -8.21 -8.00 4.53
C LEU A 161 -7.34 -7.90 3.27
N THR A 162 -7.26 -6.72 2.67
CA THR A 162 -6.35 -6.49 1.55
C THR A 162 -4.92 -6.48 2.09
N LEU A 163 -4.16 -7.55 1.85
CA LEU A 163 -2.78 -7.67 2.32
C LEU A 163 -1.80 -7.55 1.15
N PHE A 164 -0.83 -6.65 1.24
CA PHE A 164 0.32 -6.66 0.34
C PHE A 164 1.65 -6.83 1.09
N ALA A 165 2.66 -7.33 0.38
CA ALA A 165 3.98 -7.57 0.94
C ALA A 165 5.10 -6.88 0.16
N SER A 166 6.11 -6.40 0.88
CA SER A 166 7.29 -5.74 0.30
C SER A 166 8.57 -6.38 0.83
N PRO A 167 9.56 -6.75 0.01
CA PRO A 167 10.88 -7.11 0.50
C PRO A 167 11.72 -5.87 0.77
N TRP A 168 12.56 -5.91 1.80
CA TRP A 168 13.59 -4.88 2.02
C TRP A 168 14.91 -5.24 1.36
N SER A 169 15.23 -6.52 1.20
CA SER A 169 16.47 -6.95 0.54
C SER A 169 16.41 -8.40 0.06
N PRO A 170 17.00 -8.78 -1.07
CA PRO A 170 17.31 -10.18 -1.33
C PRO A 170 18.27 -10.76 -0.27
N PRO A 171 18.37 -12.10 -0.14
CA PRO A 171 19.41 -12.72 0.67
C PRO A 171 20.82 -12.23 0.32
N ALA A 172 21.71 -12.15 1.31
CA ALA A 172 23.08 -11.62 1.14
C ALA A 172 23.82 -12.25 -0.04
N TRP A 173 23.81 -13.58 -0.16
CA TRP A 173 24.44 -14.32 -1.27
C TRP A 173 23.88 -13.99 -2.66
N MET A 174 22.69 -13.39 -2.76
CA MET A 174 22.12 -12.92 -4.01
C MET A 174 22.64 -11.54 -4.44
N LYS A 175 23.35 -10.84 -3.56
CA LYS A 175 23.73 -9.43 -3.73
C LYS A 175 25.22 -9.26 -4.05
N ASP A 176 25.55 -8.17 -4.73
CA ASP A 176 26.93 -7.84 -5.14
C ASP A 176 27.86 -7.49 -3.97
N ASN A 177 27.30 -6.98 -2.87
CA ASN A 177 28.01 -6.65 -1.65
C ASN A 177 28.03 -7.80 -0.62
N ASN A 178 27.36 -8.92 -0.91
CA ASN A 178 27.19 -10.05 0.02
C ASN A 178 26.69 -9.64 1.42
N ASP A 179 25.82 -8.63 1.49
CA ASP A 179 25.27 -8.08 2.73
C ASP A 179 23.80 -7.70 2.48
N MET A 180 22.89 -8.07 3.37
CA MET A 180 21.48 -7.63 3.27
C MET A 180 21.32 -6.14 3.59
N LEU A 181 22.23 -5.58 4.38
CA LEU A 181 22.25 -4.19 4.78
C LEU A 181 23.07 -3.35 3.77
N HIS A 182 23.10 -2.04 3.98
CA HIS A 182 24.00 -1.10 3.30
C HIS A 182 23.82 -1.01 1.78
N GLY A 183 22.61 -1.25 1.27
CA GLY A 183 22.32 -1.15 -0.17
C GLY A 183 22.80 -2.37 -0.93
N GLY A 184 23.71 -2.18 -1.89
CA GLY A 184 24.06 -3.22 -2.87
C GLY A 184 22.93 -3.49 -3.87
N LYS A 185 23.18 -4.41 -4.80
CA LYS A 185 22.26 -4.75 -5.90
C LYS A 185 22.09 -6.26 -6.04
N LEU A 186 20.93 -6.66 -6.54
CA LEU A 186 20.68 -8.04 -6.95
C LEU A 186 21.59 -8.42 -8.13
N ARG A 187 22.39 -9.47 -7.97
CA ARG A 187 23.26 -9.95 -9.05
C ARG A 187 22.45 -10.58 -10.18
N PRO A 188 22.83 -10.40 -11.46
CA PRO A 188 22.08 -10.89 -12.62
C PRO A 188 21.73 -12.39 -12.57
N GLU A 189 22.65 -13.23 -12.13
CA GLU A 189 22.51 -14.69 -12.04
C GLU A 189 21.46 -15.17 -11.04
N PHE A 190 21.05 -14.32 -10.07
CA PHE A 190 20.04 -14.68 -9.07
C PHE A 190 18.66 -14.09 -9.35
N ARG A 191 18.47 -13.35 -10.45
CA ARG A 191 17.18 -12.73 -10.78
C ARG A 191 16.04 -13.74 -10.88
N GLN A 192 16.27 -14.90 -11.50
CA GLN A 192 15.24 -15.94 -11.57
C GLN A 192 14.95 -16.53 -10.18
N ALA A 193 15.98 -16.87 -9.41
CA ALA A 193 15.81 -17.40 -8.06
C ALA A 193 15.07 -16.39 -7.15
N TRP A 194 15.33 -15.09 -7.30
CA TRP A 194 14.61 -14.05 -6.58
C TRP A 194 13.14 -13.95 -7.00
N ALA A 195 12.83 -14.03 -8.29
CA ALA A 195 11.43 -14.09 -8.75
C ALA A 195 10.70 -15.35 -8.21
N ASP A 196 11.37 -16.50 -8.19
CA ASP A 196 10.82 -17.74 -7.61
C ASP A 196 10.59 -17.60 -6.09
N TYR A 197 11.40 -16.80 -5.40
CA TYR A 197 11.27 -16.49 -3.98
C TYR A 197 9.92 -15.81 -3.66
N PHE A 198 9.48 -14.84 -4.48
CA PHE A 198 8.16 -14.23 -4.34
C PHE A 198 7.03 -15.26 -4.51
N VAL A 199 7.13 -16.15 -5.49
CA VAL A 199 6.12 -17.21 -5.69
C VAL A 199 6.06 -18.13 -4.48
N LYS A 200 7.21 -18.51 -3.91
CA LYS A 200 7.26 -19.35 -2.70
C LYS A 200 6.66 -18.64 -1.50
N PHE A 201 6.97 -17.36 -1.30
CA PHE A 201 6.37 -16.55 -0.25
C PHE A 201 4.85 -16.50 -0.36
N ILE A 202 4.32 -16.12 -1.52
CA ILE A 202 2.86 -16.01 -1.75
C ILE A 202 2.18 -17.36 -1.48
N LYS A 203 2.69 -18.45 -2.07
CA LYS A 203 2.11 -19.78 -1.88
C LYS A 203 2.18 -20.27 -0.44
N ALA A 204 3.25 -19.94 0.29
CA ALA A 204 3.39 -20.31 1.69
C ALA A 204 2.38 -19.57 2.57
N TYR A 205 2.21 -18.26 2.38
CA TYR A 205 1.19 -17.47 3.09
C TYR A 205 -0.23 -17.93 2.76
N GLU A 206 -0.53 -18.16 1.48
CA GLU A 206 -1.86 -18.62 1.05
C GLU A 206 -2.20 -20.02 1.55
N LYS A 207 -1.21 -20.92 1.64
CA LYS A 207 -1.38 -22.25 2.25
C LYS A 207 -1.77 -22.15 3.72
N GLU A 208 -1.28 -21.13 4.42
CA GLU A 208 -1.68 -20.84 5.79
C GLU A 208 -3.05 -20.15 5.86
N GLY A 209 -3.74 -19.88 4.76
CA GLY A 209 -5.02 -19.17 4.76
C GLY A 209 -4.86 -17.66 4.92
N VAL A 210 -3.71 -17.11 4.51
CA VAL A 210 -3.46 -15.68 4.44
C VAL A 210 -3.38 -15.26 2.96
N PRO A 211 -4.48 -14.75 2.37
CA PRO A 211 -4.48 -14.30 0.99
C PRO A 211 -3.58 -13.09 0.80
N VAL A 212 -2.69 -13.15 -0.20
CA VAL A 212 -1.88 -11.99 -0.61
C VAL A 212 -2.56 -11.32 -1.80
N TRP A 213 -2.97 -10.07 -1.63
CA TRP A 213 -3.58 -9.26 -2.70
C TRP A 213 -2.53 -8.71 -3.67
N GLY A 214 -1.41 -8.21 -3.14
CA GLY A 214 -0.38 -7.56 -3.94
C GLY A 214 1.02 -7.64 -3.34
N LEU A 215 1.97 -7.06 -4.06
CA LEU A 215 3.36 -6.96 -3.64
C LEU A 215 4.01 -5.70 -4.22
N THR A 216 5.09 -5.24 -3.59
CA THR A 216 6.01 -4.29 -4.23
C THR A 216 7.27 -5.00 -4.70
N VAL A 217 7.92 -4.50 -5.76
CA VAL A 217 9.16 -5.13 -6.29
C VAL A 217 10.30 -5.05 -5.27
N GLN A 218 10.43 -3.90 -4.62
CA GLN A 218 11.48 -3.60 -3.66
C GLN A 218 11.02 -2.42 -2.81
N ASN A 219 11.10 -2.52 -1.48
CA ASN A 219 10.95 -1.37 -0.61
C ASN A 219 12.11 -0.39 -0.85
N GLU A 220 11.79 0.86 -1.15
CA GLU A 220 12.76 1.94 -1.25
C GLU A 220 13.98 1.64 -2.14
N PRO A 221 13.80 1.34 -3.43
CA PRO A 221 14.86 0.89 -4.36
C PRO A 221 15.97 1.93 -4.60
N MET A 222 15.86 3.14 -4.07
CA MET A 222 16.87 4.19 -4.18
C MET A 222 17.65 4.41 -2.87
N ALA A 223 17.32 3.69 -1.80
CA ALA A 223 17.91 3.90 -0.49
C ALA A 223 18.98 2.85 -0.15
N ALA A 224 20.21 3.32 0.09
CA ALA A 224 21.22 2.57 0.83
C ALA A 224 21.04 2.88 2.32
N GLN A 225 20.65 1.88 3.11
CA GLN A 225 20.33 2.06 4.53
C GLN A 225 21.26 1.24 5.42
N LYS A 226 21.36 1.61 6.71
CA LYS A 226 22.08 0.81 7.72
C LYS A 226 21.35 -0.48 8.13
N TRP A 227 20.16 -0.69 7.58
CA TRP A 227 19.30 -1.86 7.72
C TRP A 227 19.09 -2.49 6.33
N GLU A 228 18.23 -3.50 6.24
CA GLU A 228 17.94 -4.22 4.99
C GLU A 228 17.56 -3.24 3.87
N SER A 229 18.34 -3.23 2.79
CA SER A 229 18.01 -2.45 1.60
C SER A 229 18.61 -3.06 0.34
N CYS A 230 18.08 -2.73 -0.84
CA CYS A 230 18.64 -3.15 -2.12
C CYS A 230 18.31 -2.10 -3.19
N ILE A 231 19.31 -1.71 -3.97
CA ILE A 231 19.18 -0.64 -4.96
C ILE A 231 18.72 -1.21 -6.30
N TYR A 232 17.74 -0.57 -6.92
CA TYR A 232 17.32 -0.77 -8.30
C TYR A 232 17.20 0.58 -9.01
N THR A 233 17.91 0.76 -10.13
CA THR A 233 17.55 1.82 -11.08
C THR A 233 16.17 1.56 -11.67
N ALA A 234 15.59 2.57 -12.33
CA ALA A 234 14.30 2.43 -12.98
C ALA A 234 14.31 1.33 -14.06
N GLU A 235 15.41 1.22 -14.80
CA GLU A 235 15.63 0.19 -15.82
C GLU A 235 15.83 -1.19 -15.20
N GLU A 236 16.57 -1.29 -14.09
CA GLU A 236 16.76 -2.57 -13.38
C GLU A 236 15.44 -3.09 -12.81
N GLU A 237 14.59 -2.21 -12.25
CA GLU A 237 13.26 -2.57 -11.76
C GLU A 237 12.33 -2.99 -12.91
N ARG A 238 12.30 -2.21 -14.00
CA ARG A 238 11.56 -2.53 -15.23
C ARG A 238 11.96 -3.89 -15.77
N ASP A 239 13.26 -4.13 -15.92
CA ASP A 239 13.79 -5.34 -16.55
C ASP A 239 13.62 -6.56 -15.65
N PHE A 240 13.71 -6.38 -14.33
CA PHE A 240 13.37 -7.44 -13.38
C PHE A 240 11.89 -7.81 -13.45
N LEU A 241 10.99 -6.81 -13.46
CA LEU A 241 9.56 -7.02 -13.58
C LEU A 241 9.19 -7.72 -14.91
N LYS A 242 9.69 -7.18 -16.02
CA LYS A 242 9.40 -7.64 -17.38
C LYS A 242 9.94 -9.05 -17.67
N ASN A 243 11.19 -9.32 -17.30
CA ASN A 243 11.87 -10.55 -17.73
C ASN A 243 11.82 -11.67 -16.69
N PHE A 244 11.54 -11.37 -15.42
CA PHE A 244 11.62 -12.36 -14.33
C PHE A 244 10.33 -12.39 -13.51
N LEU A 245 10.03 -11.36 -12.71
CA LEU A 245 8.95 -11.41 -11.71
C LEU A 245 7.57 -11.60 -12.36
N GLY A 246 7.22 -10.78 -13.36
CA GLY A 246 5.93 -10.86 -14.06
C GLY A 246 5.66 -12.22 -14.71
N PRO A 247 6.56 -12.72 -15.59
CA PRO A 247 6.42 -14.04 -16.20
C PRO A 247 6.39 -15.19 -15.17
N THR A 248 7.17 -15.08 -14.09
CA THR A 248 7.24 -16.10 -13.03
C THR A 248 5.92 -16.17 -12.25
N LEU A 249 5.33 -15.03 -11.91
CA LEU A 249 3.99 -14.97 -11.30
C LEU A 249 2.93 -15.55 -12.25
N ALA A 250 2.92 -15.16 -13.53
CA ALA A 250 1.96 -15.66 -14.51
C ALA A 250 2.05 -17.19 -14.67
N LYS A 251 3.26 -17.73 -14.86
CA LYS A 251 3.51 -19.18 -14.97
C LYS A 251 3.11 -19.96 -13.71
N ALA A 252 3.21 -19.33 -12.54
CA ALA A 252 2.84 -19.92 -11.27
C ALA A 252 1.32 -19.88 -10.96
N GLY A 253 0.50 -19.29 -11.84
CA GLY A 253 -0.93 -19.07 -11.63
C GLY A 253 -1.25 -17.85 -10.75
N LEU A 254 -0.28 -16.96 -10.56
CA LEU A 254 -0.34 -15.79 -9.68
C LEU A 254 -0.38 -14.46 -10.48
N GLY A 255 -0.67 -14.50 -11.78
CA GLY A 255 -0.71 -13.29 -12.61
C GLY A 255 -1.76 -12.25 -12.20
N ALA A 256 -2.74 -12.61 -11.37
CA ALA A 256 -3.75 -11.69 -10.85
C ALA A 256 -3.27 -10.82 -9.67
N LYS A 257 -2.10 -11.12 -9.09
CA LYS A 257 -1.54 -10.37 -7.96
C LYS A 257 -1.17 -8.96 -8.38
N LYS A 258 -1.45 -7.97 -7.53
CA LYS A 258 -1.17 -6.56 -7.84
C LYS A 258 0.29 -6.25 -7.56
N VAL A 259 1.12 -6.20 -8.61
CA VAL A 259 2.51 -5.79 -8.47
C VAL A 259 2.59 -4.27 -8.56
N MET A 260 3.08 -3.65 -7.51
CA MET A 260 3.34 -2.21 -7.45
C MET A 260 4.84 -1.96 -7.59
N VAL A 261 5.20 -0.95 -8.36
CA VAL A 261 6.60 -0.52 -8.54
C VAL A 261 6.87 0.75 -7.73
N TRP A 262 8.12 1.18 -7.70
CA TRP A 262 8.63 2.37 -7.02
C TRP A 262 8.76 2.23 -5.50
N ASP A 263 7.65 2.13 -4.75
CA ASP A 263 7.63 1.97 -3.29
C ASP A 263 8.63 2.89 -2.54
N HIS A 264 8.67 4.16 -2.96
CA HIS A 264 9.59 5.18 -2.46
C HIS A 264 8.96 6.58 -2.48
N ASN A 265 9.72 7.61 -2.09
CA ASN A 265 9.24 8.99 -2.00
C ASN A 265 8.71 9.54 -3.34
N ARG A 266 7.93 10.63 -3.33
CA ARG A 266 7.29 11.22 -4.51
C ARG A 266 8.26 11.97 -5.43
N ASP A 267 9.54 12.04 -5.09
CA ASP A 267 10.58 12.82 -5.77
C ASP A 267 10.84 12.36 -7.21
N LEU A 268 11.30 11.12 -7.39
CA LEU A 268 11.61 10.55 -8.69
C LEU A 268 10.46 9.68 -9.22
N MET A 269 9.29 9.70 -8.59
CA MET A 269 8.17 8.83 -8.96
C MET A 269 7.74 9.02 -10.42
N TYR A 270 7.79 10.25 -10.95
CA TYR A 270 7.45 10.50 -12.36
C TYR A 270 8.49 9.88 -13.32
N GLN A 271 9.77 10.02 -13.00
CA GLN A 271 10.84 9.38 -13.77
C GLN A 271 10.68 7.86 -13.73
N ARG A 272 10.36 7.30 -12.55
CA ARG A 272 10.15 5.87 -12.37
C ARG A 272 8.96 5.37 -13.18
N ALA A 273 7.82 6.05 -13.08
CA ALA A 273 6.61 5.77 -13.84
C ALA A 273 6.90 5.80 -15.34
N ASN A 274 7.59 6.83 -15.83
CA ASN A 274 7.91 6.98 -17.24
C ASN A 274 8.75 5.82 -17.79
N VAL A 275 9.77 5.35 -17.06
CA VAL A 275 10.62 4.24 -17.53
C VAL A 275 9.86 2.91 -17.56
N ILE A 276 9.00 2.66 -16.57
CA ILE A 276 8.31 1.37 -16.42
C ILE A 276 7.04 1.31 -17.28
N PHE A 277 6.16 2.30 -17.19
CA PHE A 277 4.87 2.29 -17.88
C PHE A 277 4.96 2.60 -19.38
N SER A 278 6.05 3.23 -19.84
CA SER A 278 6.28 3.43 -21.29
C SER A 278 6.82 2.19 -22.00
N ASP A 279 7.19 1.12 -21.29
CA ASP A 279 7.54 -0.19 -21.87
C ASP A 279 6.35 -1.15 -21.73
N PRO A 280 5.58 -1.42 -22.81
CA PRO A 280 4.39 -2.26 -22.73
C PRO A 280 4.63 -3.66 -22.17
N GLU A 281 5.84 -4.20 -22.35
CA GLU A 281 6.19 -5.54 -21.86
C GLU A 281 6.46 -5.57 -20.35
N ALA A 282 6.81 -4.43 -19.76
CA ALA A 282 6.87 -4.26 -18.31
C ALA A 282 5.50 -3.82 -17.74
N ALA A 283 4.88 -2.82 -18.38
CA ALA A 283 3.63 -2.21 -17.95
C ALA A 283 2.49 -3.23 -17.76
N LYS A 284 2.40 -4.25 -18.61
CA LYS A 284 1.40 -5.32 -18.48
C LYS A 284 1.47 -6.12 -17.17
N TYR A 285 2.60 -6.05 -16.45
CA TYR A 285 2.79 -6.68 -15.15
C TYR A 285 2.74 -5.69 -13.98
N ALA A 286 2.80 -4.38 -14.23
CA ALA A 286 2.69 -3.36 -13.20
C ALA A 286 1.23 -2.95 -13.02
N TRP A 287 0.65 -3.23 -11.84
CA TRP A 287 -0.71 -2.79 -11.51
C TRP A 287 -0.77 -1.31 -11.11
N GLY A 288 0.30 -0.78 -10.52
CA GLY A 288 0.33 0.61 -10.09
C GLY A 288 1.69 1.02 -9.51
N LEU A 289 1.75 2.25 -9.01
CA LEU A 289 2.92 2.83 -8.37
C LEU A 289 2.65 3.02 -6.87
N ALA A 290 3.51 2.51 -6.00
CA ALA A 290 3.46 2.77 -4.56
C ALA A 290 4.38 3.95 -4.20
N TYR A 291 4.02 4.77 -3.22
CA TYR A 291 4.88 5.87 -2.77
C TYR A 291 4.84 6.14 -1.26
N HIS A 292 5.93 6.71 -0.76
CA HIS A 292 6.15 7.16 0.62
C HIS A 292 6.10 8.70 0.70
N TRP A 293 6.26 9.27 1.90
CA TRP A 293 6.15 10.70 2.15
C TRP A 293 7.30 11.31 2.96
N TYR A 294 8.49 10.68 2.95
CA TYR A 294 9.60 11.04 3.83
C TYR A 294 10.52 12.16 3.31
N GLU A 295 10.09 12.92 2.29
CA GLU A 295 10.91 14.00 1.73
C GLU A 295 11.20 15.10 2.77
N ASP A 296 10.25 15.38 3.64
CA ASP A 296 10.37 16.38 4.71
C ASP A 296 11.41 15.99 5.77
N TRP A 297 11.54 14.70 6.09
CA TRP A 297 12.57 14.17 6.97
C TRP A 297 13.99 14.48 6.47
N SER A 298 14.16 14.56 5.14
CA SER A 298 15.42 14.96 4.50
C SER A 298 15.57 16.47 4.28
N GLY A 299 14.62 17.28 4.77
CA GLY A 299 14.60 18.74 4.60
C GLY A 299 13.96 19.23 3.29
N GLY A 300 13.34 18.34 2.51
CA GLY A 300 12.61 18.67 1.29
C GLY A 300 11.18 19.15 1.56
N LEU A 301 10.50 19.54 0.49
CA LEU A 301 9.06 19.83 0.52
C LEU A 301 8.26 18.59 0.08
N PRO A 302 7.03 18.38 0.59
CA PRO A 302 6.15 17.33 0.08
C PRO A 302 5.82 17.52 -1.41
N LEU A 303 6.23 16.58 -2.27
CA LEU A 303 6.12 16.69 -3.74
C LEU A 303 4.79 16.14 -4.29
N HIS A 304 3.67 16.62 -3.74
CA HIS A 304 2.33 16.15 -4.11
C HIS A 304 2.01 16.26 -5.61
N ASP A 305 2.53 17.28 -6.28
CA ASP A 305 2.33 17.47 -7.73
C ASP A 305 2.84 16.30 -8.58
N ASN A 306 3.87 15.58 -8.11
CA ASN A 306 4.38 14.44 -8.87
C ASN A 306 3.38 13.27 -8.90
N VAL A 307 2.55 13.11 -7.86
CA VAL A 307 1.47 12.12 -7.83
C VAL A 307 0.44 12.45 -8.92
N ARG A 308 0.03 13.73 -9.00
CA ARG A 308 -0.88 14.21 -10.03
C ARG A 308 -0.32 14.01 -11.44
N ARG A 309 0.95 14.38 -11.66
CA ARG A 309 1.60 14.23 -12.96
C ARG A 309 1.69 12.77 -13.42
N VAL A 310 1.94 11.83 -12.49
CA VAL A 310 1.92 10.40 -12.83
C VAL A 310 0.52 9.97 -13.24
N ALA A 311 -0.51 10.33 -12.48
CA ALA A 311 -1.90 9.98 -12.82
C ALA A 311 -2.37 10.59 -14.15
N GLU A 312 -1.93 11.80 -14.49
CA GLU A 312 -2.24 12.45 -15.78
C GLU A 312 -1.51 11.78 -16.96
N ALA A 313 -0.25 11.36 -16.77
CA ALA A 313 0.56 10.76 -17.83
C ALA A 313 0.28 9.26 -18.05
N PHE A 314 -0.11 8.55 -16.99
CA PHE A 314 -0.36 7.10 -16.97
C PHE A 314 -1.67 6.78 -16.25
N PRO A 315 -2.83 7.11 -16.86
CA PRO A 315 -4.16 6.91 -16.26
C PRO A 315 -4.57 5.44 -16.17
#